data_AF-A0A1I0KNH5-F1
#
_entry.id   AF-A0A1I0KNH5-F1
#
_cell.length_a   1.000
_cell.length_b   1.000
_cell.length_c   1.000
_cell.angle_alpha   90.00
_cell.angle_beta   90.00
_cell.angle_gamma   90.00
#
_symmetry.space_group_name_H-M   'P 1'
#
loop_
_entity.id
_entity.type
_entity.pdbx_description
1 polymer ?
#
loop_
_entity_poly.entity_id
_entity_poly.type
_entity_poly.pdbx_seq_one_letter_code
_entity_poly.pdbx_strand_id
1 'polypeptide(L)'
;MRMKGLFFAPLALWGLGACGGSFLFWRKPERLDIERICAAKGAAASEPGAIRAEMELLNVRYDGKSLFGRLLMSPVEKAVCLDKRLIESFALNLESASECGTGRKLGFMVVDALAKPLSEENVLAISPGYWYGKEITLPLFPERGTEQLEPDCVEVEFSLHALIGGQVARLRVRAAREPRPFGI
;
A
#
# COMPACT_ATOMS: atom_id res chain seq x y z
N MET A 1 92.51 6.88 4.51
CA MET A 1 91.81 7.50 3.37
C MET A 1 90.35 7.04 3.41
N ARG A 2 89.38 7.98 3.39
CA ARG A 2 87.96 7.85 2.95
C ARG A 2 87.14 6.64 3.44
N MET A 3 85.86 6.69 3.76
CA MET A 3 84.79 7.68 3.93
C MET A 3 83.57 6.78 4.28
N LYS A 4 82.68 7.24 5.17
CA LYS A 4 81.20 7.12 5.10
C LYS A 4 80.53 5.74 4.94
N GLY A 5 79.39 5.61 5.64
CA GLY A 5 78.25 4.82 5.16
C GLY A 5 77.74 3.85 6.21
N LEU A 6 76.95 4.34 7.16
CA LEU A 6 75.48 4.23 7.19
C LEU A 6 74.97 2.87 7.68
N PHE A 7 74.40 2.94 8.88
CA PHE A 7 73.35 2.09 9.44
C PHE A 7 72.36 1.60 8.37
N PHE A 8 71.95 0.34 8.46
CA PHE A 8 70.57 -0.03 8.79
C PHE A 8 70.47 -1.57 8.92
N ALA A 9 70.11 -2.03 10.12
CA ALA A 9 69.73 -3.40 10.39
C ALA A 9 68.27 -3.64 9.93
N PRO A 10 67.94 -4.79 9.34
CA PRO A 10 66.55 -5.24 9.25
C PRO A 10 66.33 -6.29 10.35
N LEU A 11 65.44 -6.02 11.31
CA LEU A 11 64.73 -7.07 12.07
C LEU A 11 63.75 -6.40 13.04
N ALA A 12 62.50 -6.28 12.58
CA ALA A 12 61.34 -6.41 13.44
C ALA A 12 60.16 -6.79 12.55
N LEU A 13 59.93 -8.09 12.40
CA LEU A 13 58.56 -8.59 12.38
C LEU A 13 57.86 -7.98 13.61
N TRP A 14 56.61 -7.56 13.45
CA TRP A 14 55.48 -7.94 14.29
C TRP A 14 54.24 -7.59 13.48
N GLY A 15 53.44 -8.60 13.20
CA GLY A 15 52.18 -8.44 12.50
C GLY A 15 51.18 -7.67 13.35
N LEU A 16 50.28 -6.97 12.68
CA LEU A 16 48.90 -6.73 13.10
C LEU A 16 48.15 -6.34 11.82
N GLY A 17 47.39 -7.31 11.30
CA GLY A 17 46.38 -7.04 10.30
C GLY A 17 45.33 -6.14 10.94
N ALA A 18 45.22 -4.92 10.43
CA ALA A 18 44.04 -4.10 10.58
C ALA A 18 43.48 -3.91 9.18
N CYS A 19 42.45 -4.70 8.87
CA CYS A 19 41.56 -4.45 7.76
C CYS A 19 41.12 -2.99 7.84
N GLY A 20 41.61 -2.17 6.91
CA GLY A 20 41.10 -0.83 6.70
C GLY A 20 39.61 -0.95 6.42
N GLY A 21 38.81 -0.57 7.41
CA GLY A 21 37.38 -0.68 7.38
C GLY A 21 36.84 0.01 6.13
N SER A 22 36.30 -0.79 5.22
CA SER A 22 35.28 -0.33 4.31
C SER A 22 34.21 0.33 5.16
N PHE A 23 34.19 1.67 5.15
CA PHE A 23 33.03 2.43 5.55
C PHE A 23 31.92 2.01 4.59
N LEU A 24 31.22 0.94 4.96
CA LEU A 24 29.92 0.59 4.43
C LEU A 24 29.05 1.79 4.75
N PHE A 25 28.97 2.69 3.77
CA PHE A 25 28.08 3.83 3.73
C PHE A 25 26.67 3.23 3.67
N TRP A 26 26.15 2.83 4.84
CA TRP A 26 24.74 2.57 5.07
C TRP A 26 24.04 3.92 4.90
N ARG A 27 23.86 4.32 3.65
CA ARG A 27 22.98 5.41 3.27
C ARG A 27 21.60 4.93 3.66
N LYS A 28 21.08 5.42 4.78
CA LYS A 28 19.66 5.21 5.13
C LYS A 28 18.85 5.54 3.88
N PRO A 29 17.94 4.66 3.42
CA PRO A 29 17.09 4.99 2.29
C PRO A 29 16.42 6.33 2.61
N GLU A 30 16.63 7.29 1.72
CA GLU A 30 16.14 8.65 1.87
C GLU A 30 14.61 8.55 2.01
N ARG A 31 14.10 8.89 3.19
CA ARG A 31 12.66 8.80 3.46
C ARG A 31 11.99 9.83 2.55
N LEU A 32 11.13 9.38 1.66
CA LEU A 32 10.39 10.27 0.77
C LEU A 32 9.66 11.34 1.59
N ASP A 33 9.88 12.59 1.21
CA ASP A 33 9.14 13.71 1.73
C ASP A 33 7.77 13.77 1.04
N ILE A 34 6.84 12.98 1.58
CA ILE A 34 5.50 12.79 1.03
C ILE A 34 4.77 14.14 0.92
N GLU A 35 4.89 15.00 1.93
CA GLU A 35 4.25 16.31 1.94
C GLU A 35 4.76 17.18 0.80
N ARG A 36 6.08 17.24 0.59
CA ARG A 36 6.68 17.97 -0.51
C ARG A 36 6.26 17.42 -1.87
N ILE A 37 6.23 16.10 -2.05
CA ILE A 37 5.82 15.47 -3.31
C ILE A 37 4.35 15.74 -3.60
N CYS A 38 3.48 15.59 -2.61
CA CYS A 38 2.06 15.89 -2.75
C CYS A 38 1.83 17.37 -3.07
N ALA A 39 2.54 18.28 -2.39
CA ALA A 39 2.47 19.72 -2.65
C ALA A 39 2.93 20.07 -4.06
N ALA A 40 4.02 19.46 -4.54
CA ALA A 40 4.51 19.63 -5.91
C ALA A 40 3.49 19.14 -6.97
N LYS A 41 2.62 18.20 -6.60
CA LYS A 41 1.53 17.69 -7.45
C LYS A 41 0.19 18.40 -7.19
N GLY A 42 0.14 19.44 -6.36
CA GLY A 42 -1.04 20.28 -6.14
C GLY A 42 -1.96 19.84 -4.99
N ALA A 43 -1.57 18.85 -4.18
CA ALA A 43 -2.30 18.44 -2.98
C ALA A 43 -1.63 19.02 -1.72
N ALA A 44 -2.38 19.74 -0.90
CA ALA A 44 -1.87 20.35 0.33
C ALA A 44 -2.20 19.50 1.56
N ALA A 45 -1.33 19.57 2.57
CA ALA A 45 -1.61 19.00 3.89
C ALA A 45 -2.88 19.62 4.46
N SER A 46 -3.66 18.80 5.16
CA SER A 46 -4.87 19.21 5.86
C SER A 46 -5.04 18.35 7.10
N GLU A 47 -5.79 18.87 8.08
CA GLU A 47 -6.18 18.12 9.26
C GLU A 47 -6.87 16.79 8.88
N PRO A 48 -6.69 15.72 9.66
CA PRO A 48 -7.35 14.45 9.42
C PRO A 48 -8.88 14.61 9.28
N GLY A 49 -9.44 14.06 8.20
CA GLY A 49 -10.89 14.13 7.94
C GLY A 49 -11.40 15.47 7.40
N ALA A 50 -10.52 16.45 7.17
CA ALA A 50 -10.88 17.73 6.54
C ALA A 50 -10.99 17.63 5.00
N ILE A 51 -10.47 16.56 4.40
CA ILE A 51 -10.57 16.29 2.97
C ILE A 51 -11.57 15.16 2.76
N ARG A 52 -12.52 15.36 1.84
CA ARG A 52 -13.51 14.35 1.46
C ARG A 52 -13.30 13.93 0.01
N ALA A 53 -13.52 12.65 -0.24
CA ALA A 53 -13.61 12.09 -1.57
C ALA A 53 -14.91 11.29 -1.71
N GLU A 54 -15.51 11.38 -2.88
CA GLU A 54 -16.51 10.43 -3.36
C GLU A 54 -15.81 9.15 -3.78
N MET A 55 -16.47 8.02 -3.53
CA MET A 55 -15.96 6.70 -3.87
C MET A 55 -17.10 5.82 -4.36
N GLU A 56 -16.88 5.14 -5.47
CA GLU A 56 -17.83 4.21 -6.07
C GLU A 56 -17.11 2.93 -6.50
N LEU A 57 -17.81 1.80 -6.47
CA LEU A 57 -17.33 0.54 -7.03
C LEU A 57 -18.28 0.10 -8.14
N LEU A 58 -17.80 0.17 -9.38
CA LEU A 58 -18.57 -0.23 -10.56
C LEU A 58 -18.32 -1.70 -10.91
N ASN A 59 -19.29 -2.30 -11.61
CA ASN A 59 -19.21 -3.68 -12.10
C ASN A 59 -18.84 -4.68 -11.00
N VAL A 60 -19.47 -4.53 -9.83
CA VAL A 60 -19.20 -5.36 -8.65
C VAL A 60 -19.53 -6.82 -8.95
N ARG A 61 -18.57 -7.71 -8.73
CA ARG A 61 -18.75 -9.17 -8.86
C ARG A 61 -18.16 -9.88 -7.65
N TYR A 62 -18.77 -10.99 -7.27
CA TYR A 62 -18.33 -11.79 -6.13
C TYR A 62 -18.45 -13.27 -6.47
N ASP A 63 -17.37 -14.04 -6.37
CA ASP A 63 -17.33 -15.45 -6.77
C ASP A 63 -17.55 -16.45 -5.62
N GLY A 64 -17.77 -15.94 -4.40
CA GLY A 64 -17.78 -16.71 -3.16
C GLY A 64 -16.51 -16.57 -2.33
N LYS A 65 -15.43 -16.02 -2.89
CA LYS A 65 -14.12 -15.88 -2.24
C LYS A 65 -13.53 -14.48 -2.39
N SER A 66 -13.66 -13.88 -3.56
CA SER A 66 -13.05 -12.59 -3.90
C SER A 66 -14.11 -11.63 -4.44
N LEU A 67 -13.95 -10.36 -4.08
CA LEU A 67 -14.71 -9.25 -4.64
C LEU A 67 -13.91 -8.61 -5.77
N PHE A 68 -14.58 -8.30 -6.88
CA PHE A 68 -14.01 -7.67 -8.05
C PHE A 68 -14.80 -6.42 -8.41
N GLY A 69 -14.13 -5.45 -9.02
CA GLY A 69 -14.79 -4.30 -9.61
C GLY A 69 -13.82 -3.19 -9.98
N ARG A 70 -14.36 -2.12 -10.55
CA ARG A 70 -13.61 -0.90 -10.85
C ARG A 70 -13.88 0.14 -9.79
N LEU A 71 -12.90 0.38 -8.93
CA LEU A 71 -12.98 1.45 -7.94
C LEU A 71 -12.79 2.79 -8.62
N LEU A 72 -13.72 3.70 -8.39
CA LEU A 72 -13.65 5.09 -8.80
C LEU A 72 -13.56 5.98 -7.56
N MET A 73 -12.76 7.04 -7.65
CA MET A 73 -12.70 8.06 -6.61
C MET A 73 -12.50 9.45 -7.19
N SER A 74 -13.15 10.44 -6.58
CA SER A 74 -12.98 11.85 -6.91
C SER A 74 -12.97 12.70 -5.64
N PRO A 75 -11.99 13.60 -5.46
CA PRO A 75 -12.04 14.58 -4.39
C PRO A 75 -13.18 15.56 -4.59
N VAL A 76 -13.84 15.96 -3.50
CA VAL A 76 -14.98 16.89 -3.55
C VAL A 76 -14.50 18.33 -3.59
N GLU A 77 -13.74 18.79 -2.59
CA GLU A 77 -13.36 20.21 -2.48
C GLU A 77 -11.87 20.48 -2.70
N LYS A 78 -11.00 19.55 -2.30
CA LYS A 78 -9.54 19.73 -2.31
C LYS A 78 -8.87 18.55 -2.98
N ALA A 79 -7.74 18.79 -3.63
CA ALA A 79 -6.98 17.72 -4.23
C ALA A 79 -6.54 16.69 -3.17
N VAL A 80 -6.62 15.42 -3.53
CA VAL A 80 -6.27 14.29 -2.68
C VAL A 80 -5.00 13.64 -3.21
N CYS A 81 -4.01 13.43 -2.33
CA CYS A 81 -2.77 12.73 -2.64
C CYS A 81 -2.85 11.28 -2.18
N LEU A 82 -2.62 10.32 -3.07
CA LEU A 82 -2.81 8.89 -2.84
C LEU A 82 -1.63 8.08 -3.34
N ASP A 83 -1.46 6.91 -2.74
CA ASP A 83 -0.68 5.84 -3.37
C ASP A 83 -1.60 5.09 -4.35
N LYS A 84 -1.28 5.18 -5.64
CA LYS A 84 -2.09 4.57 -6.71
C LYS A 84 -2.08 3.04 -6.70
N ARG A 85 -1.30 2.41 -5.81
CA ARG A 85 -1.30 0.96 -5.59
C ARG A 85 -2.53 0.50 -4.80
N LEU A 86 -3.17 1.39 -4.03
CA LEU A 86 -4.41 1.17 -3.28
C LEU A 86 -4.31 0.05 -2.25
N ILE A 87 -4.78 -1.16 -2.58
CA ILE A 87 -4.82 -2.31 -1.67
C ILE A 87 -3.40 -2.70 -1.24
N GLU A 88 -2.47 -2.79 -2.20
CA GLU A 88 -1.08 -3.18 -1.93
C GLU A 88 -0.35 -2.20 -0.99
N SER A 89 -0.85 -0.98 -0.83
CA SER A 89 -0.23 0.06 0.02
C SER A 89 -1.08 0.43 1.23
N PHE A 90 -2.16 -0.31 1.51
CA PHE A 90 -3.16 0.02 2.54
C PHE A 90 -3.79 1.42 2.40
N ALA A 91 -3.74 2.00 1.20
CA ALA A 91 -4.47 3.22 0.90
C ALA A 91 -5.97 2.93 0.76
N LEU A 92 -6.33 1.72 0.33
CA LEU A 92 -7.69 1.19 0.40
C LEU A 92 -7.72 0.01 1.38
N ASN A 93 -8.48 0.13 2.46
CA ASN A 93 -8.61 -0.93 3.47
C ASN A 93 -10.01 -1.52 3.47
N LEU A 94 -10.08 -2.83 3.69
CA LEU A 94 -11.32 -3.53 4.02
C LEU A 94 -11.51 -3.46 5.54
N GLU A 95 -12.50 -2.71 5.99
CA GLU A 95 -12.79 -2.48 7.42
C GLU A 95 -13.64 -3.60 8.01
N SER A 96 -14.61 -4.09 7.23
CA SER A 96 -15.47 -5.18 7.67
C SER A 96 -16.07 -5.96 6.51
N ALA A 97 -16.42 -7.21 6.79
CA ALA A 97 -17.23 -8.06 5.94
C ALA A 97 -18.33 -8.71 6.79
N SER A 98 -19.54 -8.79 6.24
CA SER A 98 -20.70 -9.41 6.89
C SER A 98 -21.57 -10.13 5.88
N GLU A 99 -22.33 -11.12 6.34
CA GLU A 99 -23.33 -11.80 5.51
C GLU A 99 -24.58 -10.91 5.35
N CYS A 100 -25.08 -10.82 4.12
CA CYS A 100 -26.28 -10.05 3.84
C CYS A 100 -27.49 -10.57 4.62
N GLY A 101 -28.36 -9.66 5.07
CA GLY A 101 -29.62 -9.99 5.73
C GLY A 101 -29.46 -10.40 7.20
N THR A 102 -28.52 -11.29 7.52
CA THR A 102 -28.25 -11.69 8.91
C THR A 102 -27.35 -10.69 9.64
N GLY A 103 -26.51 -9.96 8.90
CA GLY A 103 -25.50 -9.06 9.48
C GLY A 103 -24.38 -9.80 10.23
N ARG A 104 -24.31 -11.13 10.10
CA ARG A 104 -23.30 -11.96 10.75
C ARG A 104 -21.92 -11.51 10.27
N LYS A 105 -21.05 -11.08 11.19
CA LYS A 105 -19.68 -10.69 10.87
C LYS A 105 -18.90 -11.89 10.35
N LEU A 106 -18.16 -11.67 9.27
CA LEU A 106 -17.32 -12.67 8.63
C LEU A 106 -15.86 -12.33 8.90
N GLY A 107 -15.07 -13.33 9.29
CA GLY A 107 -13.62 -13.20 9.28
C GLY A 107 -13.16 -13.09 7.83
N PHE A 108 -12.35 -12.08 7.52
CA PHE A 108 -11.83 -11.85 6.17
C PHE A 108 -10.30 -11.83 6.16
N MET A 109 -9.72 -12.07 5.00
CA MET A 109 -8.28 -11.98 4.81
C MET A 109 -7.86 -10.52 4.76
N VAL A 110 -6.95 -10.15 5.66
CA VAL A 110 -6.14 -8.95 5.49
C VAL A 110 -4.97 -9.36 4.62
N VAL A 111 -4.89 -8.79 3.42
CA VAL A 111 -3.74 -9.01 2.55
C VAL A 111 -2.56 -8.28 3.19
N ASP A 112 -1.67 -9.02 3.85
CA ASP A 112 -0.39 -8.48 4.34
C ASP A 112 0.47 -8.19 3.12
N ALA A 113 0.29 -7.00 2.57
CA ALA A 113 1.08 -6.56 1.45
C ALA A 113 2.45 -6.17 2.01
N LEU A 114 3.47 -6.99 1.71
CA LEU A 114 4.86 -6.57 1.68
C LEU A 114 5.04 -5.55 0.54
N ALA A 115 4.33 -4.43 0.66
CA ALA A 115 4.38 -3.34 -0.27
C ALA A 115 5.84 -2.94 -0.39
N LYS A 116 6.34 -2.85 -1.63
CA LYS A 116 7.59 -2.12 -1.84
C LYS A 116 7.45 -0.75 -1.19
N PRO A 117 8.54 -0.18 -0.63
CA PRO A 117 8.51 1.19 -0.15
C PRO A 117 7.84 2.10 -1.18
N LEU A 118 7.05 3.06 -0.71
CA LEU A 118 6.48 4.07 -1.59
C LEU A 118 7.59 4.67 -2.46
N SER A 119 7.26 5.00 -3.69
CA SER A 119 8.14 5.67 -4.64
C SER A 119 7.36 6.79 -5.32
N GLU A 120 8.04 7.83 -5.78
CA GLU A 120 7.38 9.05 -6.29
C GLU A 120 6.46 8.76 -7.48
N GLU A 121 6.80 7.78 -8.33
CA GLU A 121 5.97 7.38 -9.47
C GLU A 121 4.64 6.76 -9.05
N ASN A 122 4.53 6.28 -7.81
CA ASN A 122 3.28 5.74 -7.25
C ASN A 122 2.42 6.81 -6.56
N VAL A 123 2.95 8.03 -6.37
CA VAL A 123 2.20 9.15 -5.79
C VAL A 123 1.34 9.82 -6.87
N LEU A 124 0.03 9.81 -6.65
CA LEU A 124 -0.97 10.43 -7.50
C LEU A 124 -1.69 11.55 -6.73
N ALA A 125 -1.76 12.75 -7.32
CA ALA A 125 -2.68 13.79 -6.86
C ALA A 125 -3.87 13.84 -7.81
N ILE A 126 -5.07 13.80 -7.25
CA ILE A 126 -6.32 13.93 -7.99
C ILE A 126 -6.91 15.28 -7.62
N SER A 127 -7.19 16.12 -8.62
CA SER A 127 -7.87 17.40 -8.41
C SER A 127 -9.40 17.22 -8.38
N PRO A 128 -10.15 18.11 -7.70
CA PRO A 128 -11.60 18.11 -7.77
C PRO A 128 -12.12 18.14 -9.20
N GLY A 129 -13.19 17.39 -9.48
CA GLY A 129 -13.78 17.26 -10.81
C GLY A 129 -13.11 16.22 -11.72
N TYR A 130 -12.01 15.61 -11.29
CA TYR A 130 -11.39 14.48 -11.98
C TYR A 130 -11.65 13.17 -11.24
N TRP A 131 -11.79 12.09 -12.01
CA TRP A 131 -11.96 10.75 -11.47
C TRP A 131 -10.70 9.91 -11.71
N TYR A 132 -10.22 9.27 -10.65
CA TYR A 132 -9.27 8.18 -10.76
C TYR A 132 -10.00 6.85 -10.70
N GLY A 133 -9.62 5.92 -11.57
CA GLY A 133 -10.22 4.59 -11.64
C GLY A 133 -9.18 3.48 -11.67
N LYS A 134 -9.39 2.42 -10.88
CA LYS A 134 -8.53 1.23 -10.87
C LYS A 134 -9.36 -0.04 -10.72
N GLU A 135 -9.05 -1.05 -11.53
CA GLU A 135 -9.59 -2.41 -11.31
C GLU A 135 -8.98 -3.00 -10.04
N ILE A 136 -9.83 -3.53 -9.17
CA ILE A 136 -9.42 -4.14 -7.92
C ILE A 136 -9.90 -5.60 -7.85
N THR A 137 -9.06 -6.43 -7.25
CA THR A 137 -9.39 -7.77 -6.81
C THR A 137 -9.09 -7.84 -5.34
N LEU A 138 -10.09 -8.19 -4.54
CA LEU A 138 -9.97 -8.27 -3.10
C LEU A 138 -10.31 -9.68 -2.65
N PRO A 139 -9.31 -10.48 -2.27
CA PRO A 139 -9.56 -11.81 -1.76
C PRO A 139 -10.13 -11.70 -0.33
N LEU A 140 -11.39 -12.08 -0.14
CA LEU A 140 -12.09 -12.01 1.14
C LEU A 140 -11.84 -13.25 1.99
N PHE A 141 -11.85 -14.44 1.37
CA PHE A 141 -11.75 -15.73 2.05
C PHE A 141 -10.68 -16.63 1.41
N PRO A 142 -10.02 -17.52 2.19
CA PRO A 142 -8.96 -18.38 1.69
C PRO A 142 -9.46 -19.40 0.66
N GLU A 143 -8.57 -19.85 -0.25
CA GLU A 143 -8.97 -20.71 -1.36
C GLU A 143 -9.38 -22.14 -0.94
N ARG A 144 -8.85 -22.71 0.15
CA ARG A 144 -9.07 -24.12 0.55
C ARG A 144 -8.89 -24.34 2.07
N GLY A 145 -9.62 -25.33 2.62
CA GLY A 145 -9.26 -26.03 3.85
C GLY A 145 -9.79 -25.49 5.17
N THR A 146 -10.45 -24.34 5.17
CA THR A 146 -11.22 -23.84 6.32
C THR A 146 -12.70 -23.96 5.99
N GLU A 147 -13.49 -24.51 6.92
CA GLU A 147 -14.96 -24.57 6.84
C GLU A 147 -15.60 -23.16 6.94
N GLN A 148 -14.96 -22.15 6.36
CA GLN A 148 -15.54 -20.82 6.26
C GLN A 148 -16.69 -20.92 5.27
N LEU A 149 -17.91 -20.65 5.75
CA LEU A 149 -19.10 -20.57 4.91
C LEU A 149 -18.83 -19.55 3.80
N GLU A 150 -18.81 -19.98 2.53
CA GLU A 150 -18.82 -19.09 1.36
C GLU A 150 -20.24 -18.52 1.25
N PRO A 151 -20.52 -17.30 1.76
CA PRO A 151 -21.89 -16.81 1.83
C PRO A 151 -22.41 -16.54 0.42
N ASP A 152 -23.71 -16.69 0.21
CA ASP A 152 -24.33 -16.33 -1.06
C ASP A 152 -24.37 -14.81 -1.29
N CYS A 153 -24.18 -14.02 -0.24
CA CYS A 153 -24.13 -12.57 -0.32
C CYS A 153 -23.30 -11.98 0.81
N VAL A 154 -22.47 -11.00 0.46
CA VAL A 154 -21.63 -10.25 1.39
C VAL A 154 -21.94 -8.76 1.34
N GLU A 155 -21.86 -8.11 2.50
CA GLU A 155 -21.81 -6.66 2.67
C GLU A 155 -20.46 -6.29 3.27
N VAL A 156 -19.69 -5.47 2.55
CA VAL A 156 -18.34 -5.05 2.90
C VAL A 156 -18.25 -3.55 3.08
N GLU A 157 -17.39 -3.09 3.97
CA GLU A 157 -17.08 -1.67 4.16
C GLU A 157 -15.61 -1.39 3.87
N PHE A 158 -15.37 -0.42 2.99
CA PHE A 158 -14.05 0.08 2.63
C PHE A 158 -13.78 1.43 3.26
N SER A 159 -12.53 1.69 3.60
CA SER A 159 -12.01 3.01 3.89
C SER A 159 -10.92 3.38 2.89
N LEU A 160 -10.89 4.65 2.48
CA LEU A 160 -9.83 5.20 1.63
C LEU A 160 -9.01 6.19 2.46
N HIS A 161 -7.69 6.02 2.46
CA HIS A 161 -6.73 6.84 3.16
C HIS A 161 -5.81 7.56 2.16
N ALA A 162 -5.76 8.88 2.28
CA ALA A 162 -4.78 9.70 1.59
C ALA A 162 -3.40 9.56 2.24
N LEU A 163 -2.35 9.83 1.45
CA LEU A 163 -0.97 9.89 1.93
C LEU A 163 -0.75 11.01 2.96
N ILE A 164 -1.57 12.05 2.89
CA ILE A 164 -1.62 13.18 3.82
C ILE A 164 -3.08 13.43 4.22
N GLY A 165 -3.35 13.77 5.48
CA GLY A 165 -4.71 14.07 5.94
C GLY A 165 -5.62 12.86 6.23
N GLY A 166 -5.08 11.63 6.23
CA GLY A 166 -5.77 10.45 6.78
C GLY A 166 -6.93 9.92 5.94
N GLN A 167 -7.98 9.43 6.59
CA GLN A 167 -9.14 8.82 5.92
C GLN A 167 -9.98 9.89 5.20
N VAL A 168 -10.26 9.69 3.91
CA VAL A 168 -10.96 10.66 3.04
C VAL A 168 -12.30 10.16 2.51
N ALA A 169 -12.55 8.84 2.53
CA ALA A 169 -13.82 8.27 2.10
C ALA A 169 -14.14 6.96 2.83
N ARG A 170 -15.42 6.56 2.79
CA ARG A 170 -15.87 5.19 3.04
C ARG A 170 -16.85 4.77 1.97
N LEU A 171 -16.87 3.48 1.67
CA LEU A 171 -17.84 2.89 0.76
C LEU A 171 -18.34 1.57 1.34
N ARG A 172 -19.66 1.42 1.39
CA ARG A 172 -20.29 0.14 1.69
C ARG A 172 -20.78 -0.48 0.39
N VAL A 173 -20.41 -1.74 0.16
CA VAL A 173 -20.78 -2.48 -1.04
C VAL A 173 -21.48 -3.77 -0.63
N ARG A 174 -22.60 -4.05 -1.29
CA ARG A 174 -23.28 -5.35 -1.20
C ARG A 174 -23.08 -6.11 -2.51
N ALA A 175 -22.70 -7.38 -2.42
CA ALA A 175 -22.50 -8.23 -3.59
C ALA A 175 -23.09 -9.62 -3.35
N ALA A 176 -23.94 -10.06 -4.28
CA ALA A 176 -24.41 -11.44 -4.34
C ALA A 176 -23.40 -12.29 -5.11
N ARG A 177 -23.30 -13.57 -4.72
CA ARG A 177 -22.43 -14.54 -5.36
C ARG A 177 -22.90 -14.77 -6.80
N GLU A 178 -21.98 -14.70 -7.74
CA GLU A 178 -22.26 -15.06 -9.13
C GLU A 178 -22.58 -16.56 -9.22
N PRO A 179 -23.58 -16.94 -10.03
CA PRO A 179 -23.85 -18.35 -10.29
C PRO A 179 -22.58 -18.99 -10.83
N ARG A 180 -22.14 -20.11 -10.23
CA ARG A 180 -21.08 -20.88 -10.85
C ARG A 180 -21.60 -21.35 -12.22
N PRO A 181 -20.86 -21.15 -13.32
CA PRO A 181 -21.25 -21.77 -14.58
C PRO A 181 -21.34 -23.28 -14.32
N PHE A 182 -22.50 -23.86 -14.64
CA PHE A 182 -22.69 -25.31 -14.56
C PHE A 182 -21.57 -25.97 -15.37
N GLY A 183 -20.79 -26.82 -14.69
CA GLY A 183 -19.62 -27.46 -15.28
C GLY A 183 -19.97 -28.21 -16.57
N ILE A 184 -19.06 -28.12 -17.53
CA ILE A 184 -18.95 -29.02 -18.68
C ILE A 184 -18.34 -30.34 -18.18
#